data_AF-A0A5S4H8Z7-F1
#
_entry.id   AF-A0A5S4H8Z7-F1
#
_cell.length_a   1.000
_cell.length_b   1.000
_cell.length_c   1.000
_cell.angle_alpha   90.00
_cell.angle_beta   90.00
_cell.angle_gamma   90.00
#
_symmetry.space_group_name_H-M   'P 1'
#
loop_
_entity.id
_entity.type
_entity.pdbx_description
1 polymer ?
#
loop_
_entity_poly.entity_id
_entity_poly.type
_entity_poly.pdbx_seq_one_letter_code
_entity_poly.pdbx_strand_id
1 'polypeptide(L)'
;MNWPPRPGRRHPVSPAIAPSEDDHTLDGAAKFTLSASIDHQAGPSSAFRKWWDGRHRDGRFEVTRIPFREMDSWHFAPDTGNLRHASGRFFTVEGLRVSEGGAELWSQPILHQPEIGILGILAKEFDGVLHFLMQAKMEPGNVNAVQLSPTVQATRSNYSRVHRGARTRYLEYFLAPRRGSRVLVDVLQSEQGAWFLGKRNRNMVVQALGDVPDHDDFHWVTIGELRALLAHDNLVSMDARTVLASIPFTAPRPGDHLAEHRAGPDEAFTGALLRSYAAGGSGALHSRREVLSWFTEMKAACHWRVDLVPLNGVAGWARSADEIADDGRGGFRILATRVRAGNREVATWSQPLLAPRGHAAAAFVARSFGGVLHLLVQARPQPGLRDLVELAPTVYVPPCADPAAAAAALPFGAEAMTADPARVRFDTLLSEEGGRFYHAQTRYRVVEAGDGFPARVPENYRWLTVRQLMELVQHGHYLDIEARSLLACVHSLW
;
A
#
# COMPACT_ATOMS: atom_id res chain seq x y z
N MET A 1 -21.49 -63.09 -46.53
CA MET A 1 -21.35 -62.30 -45.28
C MET A 1 -20.93 -60.89 -45.68
N ASN A 2 -21.84 -59.93 -45.52
CA ASN A 2 -21.63 -58.51 -45.79
C ASN A 2 -20.84 -57.87 -44.66
N TRP A 3 -19.74 -57.18 -44.99
CA TRP A 3 -19.09 -56.21 -44.09
C TRP A 3 -19.35 -54.80 -44.65
N PRO A 4 -19.70 -53.80 -43.83
CA PRO A 4 -20.05 -52.46 -44.30
C PRO A 4 -18.81 -51.65 -44.74
N PRO A 5 -18.99 -50.57 -45.53
CA PRO A 5 -17.90 -49.70 -45.96
C PRO A 5 -17.37 -48.86 -44.78
N ARG A 6 -16.05 -48.60 -44.78
CA ARG A 6 -15.41 -47.72 -43.78
C ARG A 6 -15.90 -46.28 -43.94
N PRO A 7 -16.24 -45.56 -42.85
CA PRO A 7 -16.52 -44.13 -42.92
C PRO A 7 -15.21 -43.34 -43.15
N GLY A 8 -15.31 -42.29 -43.98
CA GLY A 8 -14.20 -41.44 -44.39
C GLY A 8 -13.57 -40.65 -43.24
N ARG A 9 -12.27 -40.37 -43.40
CA ARG A 9 -11.49 -39.49 -42.52
C ARG A 9 -12.14 -38.11 -42.45
N ARG A 10 -12.62 -37.69 -41.27
CA ARG A 10 -12.81 -36.27 -40.96
C ARG A 10 -11.46 -35.69 -40.56
N HIS A 11 -11.05 -34.61 -41.22
CA HIS A 11 -9.94 -33.78 -40.76
C HIS A 11 -10.27 -33.22 -39.37
N PRO A 12 -9.35 -33.26 -38.39
CA PRO A 12 -9.56 -32.56 -37.14
C PRO A 12 -9.52 -31.06 -37.42
N VAL A 13 -10.63 -30.37 -37.13
CA VAL A 13 -10.65 -28.92 -36.96
C VAL A 13 -9.73 -28.64 -35.77
N SER A 14 -8.66 -27.87 -35.99
CA SER A 14 -7.78 -27.42 -34.89
C SER A 14 -8.64 -26.75 -33.82
N PRO A 15 -8.56 -27.18 -32.55
CA PRO A 15 -9.19 -26.44 -31.48
C PRO A 15 -8.54 -25.05 -31.42
N ALA A 16 -9.35 -24.00 -31.41
CA ALA A 16 -8.87 -22.67 -31.10
C ALA A 16 -8.14 -22.73 -29.75
N ILE A 17 -6.85 -22.38 -29.76
CA ILE A 17 -6.02 -22.32 -28.57
C ILE A 17 -6.68 -21.28 -27.66
N ALA A 18 -7.18 -21.71 -26.51
CA ALA A 18 -7.64 -20.78 -25.48
C ALA A 18 -6.42 -19.90 -25.08
N PRO A 19 -6.60 -18.58 -24.97
CA PRO A 19 -5.51 -17.69 -24.58
C PRO A 19 -4.85 -18.16 -23.27
N SER A 20 -3.52 -18.14 -23.21
CA SER A 20 -2.77 -18.51 -22.00
C SER A 20 -2.99 -17.46 -20.89
N GLU A 21 -2.67 -17.79 -19.64
CA GLU A 21 -2.67 -16.81 -18.52
C GLU A 21 -1.80 -15.58 -18.83
N ASP A 22 -0.73 -15.75 -19.62
CA ASP A 22 0.14 -14.66 -20.10
C ASP A 22 -0.59 -13.71 -21.07
N ASP A 23 -1.51 -14.22 -21.91
CA ASP A 23 -2.27 -13.42 -22.87
C ASP A 23 -3.35 -12.57 -22.17
N HIS A 24 -3.93 -13.10 -21.09
CA HIS A 24 -4.88 -12.39 -20.23
C HIS A 24 -4.23 -11.32 -19.35
N THR A 25 -3.00 -11.55 -18.89
CA THR A 25 -2.24 -10.55 -18.10
C THR A 25 -1.74 -9.40 -18.97
N LEU A 26 -1.37 -9.67 -20.24
CA LEU A 26 -1.02 -8.64 -21.22
C LEU A 26 -2.23 -7.78 -21.63
N ASP A 27 -3.42 -8.37 -21.84
CA ASP A 27 -4.68 -7.62 -22.06
C ASP A 27 -5.03 -6.72 -20.86
N GLY A 28 -4.91 -7.25 -19.64
CA GLY A 28 -5.17 -6.50 -18.41
C GLY A 28 -4.23 -5.30 -18.23
N ALA A 29 -2.92 -5.50 -18.42
CA ALA A 29 -1.93 -4.44 -18.29
C ALA A 29 -2.14 -3.30 -19.32
N ALA A 30 -2.52 -3.63 -20.56
CA ALA A 30 -2.82 -2.63 -21.57
C ALA A 30 -4.07 -1.80 -21.22
N LYS A 31 -5.13 -2.46 -20.69
CA LYS A 31 -6.34 -1.77 -20.22
C LYS A 31 -6.06 -0.88 -19.00
N PHE A 32 -5.19 -1.30 -18.09
CA PHE A 32 -4.72 -0.46 -17.00
C PHE A 32 -3.97 0.77 -17.51
N THR A 33 -3.05 0.59 -18.47
CA THR A 33 -2.34 1.71 -19.11
C THR A 33 -3.30 2.67 -19.80
N LEU A 34 -4.31 2.17 -20.54
CA LEU A 34 -5.33 3.02 -21.15
C LEU A 34 -6.11 3.85 -20.13
N SER A 35 -6.58 3.24 -19.04
CA SER A 35 -7.27 3.97 -17.95
C SER A 35 -6.37 4.99 -17.26
N ALA A 36 -5.07 4.72 -17.19
CA ALA A 36 -4.05 5.61 -16.63
C ALA A 36 -3.78 6.85 -17.49
N SER A 37 -3.88 6.70 -18.81
CA SER A 37 -3.61 7.74 -19.81
C SER A 37 -4.74 8.77 -19.97
N ILE A 38 -5.92 8.49 -19.43
CA ILE A 38 -7.10 9.35 -19.54
C ILE A 38 -7.22 10.22 -18.28
N ASP A 39 -7.62 11.49 -18.44
CA ASP A 39 -7.90 12.46 -17.35
C ASP A 39 -6.75 12.85 -16.41
N HIS A 40 -5.54 12.32 -16.58
CA HIS A 40 -4.39 12.60 -15.70
C HIS A 40 -4.08 14.10 -15.52
N GLN A 41 -4.21 14.90 -16.60
CA GLN A 41 -3.85 16.32 -16.59
C GLN A 41 -5.00 17.29 -16.25
N ALA A 42 -6.25 16.81 -16.20
CA ALA A 42 -7.41 17.67 -15.96
C ALA A 42 -7.72 17.87 -14.47
N GLY A 43 -7.02 17.16 -13.57
CA GLY A 43 -7.36 17.07 -12.16
C GLY A 43 -8.67 16.30 -11.94
N PRO A 44 -9.16 16.19 -10.68
CA PRO A 44 -10.40 15.51 -10.41
C PRO A 44 -11.60 16.14 -11.14
N SER A 45 -12.46 15.28 -11.67
CA SER A 45 -13.65 15.68 -12.41
C SER A 45 -14.59 16.54 -11.55
N SER A 46 -15.44 17.34 -12.19
CA SER A 46 -16.47 18.11 -11.47
C SER A 46 -17.47 17.20 -10.76
N ALA A 47 -17.74 16.02 -11.33
CA ALA A 47 -18.58 14.98 -10.74
C ALA A 47 -17.95 14.43 -9.45
N PHE A 48 -16.66 14.07 -9.49
CA PHE A 48 -15.93 13.60 -8.31
C PHE A 48 -15.93 14.67 -7.21
N ARG A 49 -15.56 15.92 -7.54
CA ARG A 49 -15.52 17.02 -6.55
C ARG A 49 -16.87 17.22 -5.86
N LYS A 50 -17.96 17.27 -6.64
CA LYS A 50 -19.32 17.40 -6.10
C LYS A 50 -19.70 16.24 -5.18
N TRP A 51 -19.34 15.01 -5.58
CA TRP A 51 -19.58 13.81 -4.78
C TRP A 51 -18.78 13.84 -3.46
N TRP A 52 -17.48 14.12 -3.55
CA TRP A 52 -16.55 14.18 -2.41
C TRP A 52 -16.98 15.21 -1.37
N ASP A 53 -17.30 16.43 -1.82
CA ASP A 53 -17.79 17.52 -0.95
C ASP A 53 -19.12 17.15 -0.26
N GLY A 54 -19.96 16.34 -0.90
CA GLY A 54 -21.18 15.81 -0.32
C GLY A 54 -20.90 14.90 0.90
N ARG A 55 -19.94 13.99 0.78
CA ARG A 55 -19.63 13.00 1.83
C ARG A 55 -19.12 13.62 3.13
N HIS A 56 -18.39 14.74 3.05
CA HIS A 56 -17.96 15.47 4.24
C HIS A 56 -19.11 16.18 4.98
N ARG A 57 -20.17 16.60 4.28
CA ARG A 57 -21.32 17.31 4.88
C ARG A 57 -22.31 16.38 5.59
N ASP A 58 -22.40 15.13 5.13
CA ASP A 58 -23.41 14.17 5.59
C ASP A 58 -22.97 13.38 6.86
N GLY A 59 -21.67 13.37 7.19
CA GLY A 59 -21.10 12.52 8.24
C GLY A 59 -20.72 13.27 9.52
N ARG A 60 -21.56 13.19 10.55
CA ARG A 60 -21.16 13.56 11.93
C ARG A 60 -20.46 12.37 12.59
N PHE A 61 -19.13 12.38 12.54
CA PHE A 61 -18.29 11.44 13.25
C PHE A 61 -17.53 12.16 14.36
N GLU A 62 -17.51 11.56 15.54
CA GLU A 62 -16.77 12.08 16.69
C GLU A 62 -15.80 11.00 17.16
N VAL A 63 -14.52 11.34 17.22
CA VAL A 63 -13.48 10.47 17.79
C VAL A 63 -12.93 11.19 19.02
N THR A 64 -13.13 10.60 20.18
CA THR A 64 -12.66 11.15 21.46
C THR A 64 -11.64 10.20 22.08
N ARG A 65 -10.55 10.76 22.60
CA ARG A 65 -9.63 9.99 23.44
C ARG A 65 -10.29 9.74 24.79
N ILE A 66 -10.13 8.52 25.29
CA ILE A 66 -10.72 8.09 26.56
C ILE A 66 -9.67 7.34 27.39
N PRO A 67 -9.80 7.29 28.72
CA PRO A 67 -9.01 6.39 29.54
C PRO A 67 -9.26 4.91 29.14
N PHE A 68 -8.25 4.04 29.29
CA PHE A 68 -8.39 2.61 28.97
C PHE A 68 -9.54 1.94 29.74
N ARG A 69 -9.80 2.36 30.98
CA ARG A 69 -10.89 1.84 31.82
C ARG A 69 -12.29 2.09 31.26
N GLU A 70 -12.43 3.03 30.32
CA GLU A 70 -13.71 3.38 29.70
C GLU A 70 -13.94 2.66 28.36
N MET A 71 -12.98 1.85 27.91
CA MET A 71 -13.15 1.04 26.71
C MET A 71 -14.17 -0.06 26.98
N ASP A 72 -15.14 -0.17 26.09
CA ASP A 72 -16.06 -1.30 26.07
C ASP A 72 -15.39 -2.50 25.39
N SER A 73 -15.53 -3.68 26.00
CA SER A 73 -15.10 -4.97 25.46
C SER A 73 -13.59 -5.11 25.19
N TRP A 74 -12.75 -4.16 25.61
CA TRP A 74 -11.29 -4.29 25.62
C TRP A 74 -10.77 -4.37 27.06
N HIS A 75 -9.80 -5.22 27.30
CA HIS A 75 -9.20 -5.38 28.62
C HIS A 75 -7.73 -5.80 28.54
N PHE A 76 -7.00 -5.53 29.62
CA PHE A 76 -5.64 -6.04 29.79
C PHE A 76 -5.69 -7.44 30.40
N ALA A 77 -5.00 -8.39 29.78
CA ALA A 77 -4.85 -9.73 30.34
C ALA A 77 -4.05 -9.67 31.66
N PRO A 78 -4.51 -10.30 32.76
CA PRO A 78 -3.84 -10.21 34.07
C PRO A 78 -2.38 -10.68 34.06
N ASP A 79 -2.10 -11.80 33.37
CA ASP A 79 -0.78 -12.43 33.42
C ASP A 79 0.22 -11.76 32.48
N THR A 80 -0.22 -11.38 31.28
CA THR A 80 0.67 -10.87 30.23
C THR A 80 0.65 -9.35 30.07
N GLY A 81 -0.36 -8.69 30.62
CA GLY A 81 -0.62 -7.28 30.37
C GLY A 81 -1.02 -6.95 28.93
N ASN A 82 -1.24 -7.93 28.05
CA ASN A 82 -1.63 -7.69 26.66
C ASN A 82 -3.01 -7.03 26.59
N LEU A 83 -3.17 -6.01 25.75
CA LEU A 83 -4.47 -5.40 25.48
C LEU A 83 -5.21 -6.19 24.41
N ARG A 84 -6.38 -6.72 24.74
CA ARG A 84 -7.16 -7.60 23.85
C ARG A 84 -8.64 -7.33 23.93
N HIS A 85 -9.35 -7.67 22.86
CA HIS A 85 -10.81 -7.64 22.85
C HIS A 85 -11.40 -8.90 23.52
N ALA A 86 -12.51 -8.75 24.24
CA ALA A 86 -13.18 -9.82 24.99
C ALA A 86 -13.67 -10.98 24.12
N SER A 87 -13.97 -10.71 22.84
CA SER A 87 -14.34 -11.75 21.88
C SER A 87 -13.17 -12.58 21.34
N GLY A 88 -11.92 -12.22 21.65
CA GLY A 88 -10.72 -12.82 21.07
C GLY A 88 -10.50 -12.48 19.58
N ARG A 89 -11.18 -11.46 19.05
CA ARG A 89 -11.08 -10.99 17.65
C ARG A 89 -10.33 -9.67 17.55
N PHE A 90 -10.31 -9.11 16.34
CA PHE A 90 -9.59 -7.89 15.97
C PHE A 90 -8.08 -8.10 16.08
N PHE A 91 -7.39 -7.19 16.75
CA PHE A 91 -5.96 -7.25 16.99
C PHE A 91 -5.70 -7.22 18.49
N THR A 92 -4.50 -7.60 18.88
CA THR A 92 -3.97 -7.44 20.24
C THR A 92 -2.84 -6.41 20.21
N VAL A 93 -2.61 -5.75 21.36
CA VAL A 93 -1.35 -5.06 21.63
C VAL A 93 -0.55 -5.94 22.56
N GLU A 94 0.62 -6.37 22.10
CA GLU A 94 1.53 -7.28 22.79
C GLU A 94 2.93 -6.69 22.83
N GLY A 95 3.89 -7.38 23.44
CA GLY A 95 5.30 -7.01 23.38
C GLY A 95 6.04 -7.73 22.25
N LEU A 96 7.03 -7.06 21.69
CA LEU A 96 7.99 -7.60 20.73
C LEU A 96 9.39 -7.45 21.31
N ARG A 97 10.20 -8.50 21.24
CA ARG A 97 11.62 -8.47 21.57
C ARG A 97 12.43 -8.81 20.32
N VAL A 98 13.41 -7.99 20.00
CA VAL A 98 14.38 -8.24 18.94
C VAL A 98 15.72 -8.57 19.57
N SER A 99 16.36 -9.63 19.11
CA SER A 99 17.67 -10.09 19.57
C SER A 99 18.57 -10.50 18.42
N GLU A 100 19.88 -10.43 18.61
CA GLU A 100 20.88 -10.88 17.64
C GLU A 100 22.06 -11.49 18.41
N GLY A 101 22.57 -12.63 17.95
CA GLY A 101 23.64 -13.34 18.65
C GLY A 101 23.30 -13.76 20.09
N GLY A 102 22.01 -13.85 20.44
CA GLY A 102 21.53 -14.16 21.79
C GLY A 102 21.40 -12.96 22.74
N ALA A 103 21.81 -11.76 22.32
CA ALA A 103 21.62 -10.54 23.09
C ALA A 103 20.35 -9.81 22.65
N GLU A 104 19.54 -9.33 23.60
CA GLU A 104 18.42 -8.42 23.30
C GLU A 104 18.98 -7.09 22.78
N LEU A 105 18.49 -6.67 21.61
CA LEU A 105 18.84 -5.39 21.02
C LEU A 105 17.86 -4.30 21.49
N TRP A 106 16.55 -4.57 21.38
CA TRP A 106 15.48 -3.71 21.89
C TRP A 106 14.15 -4.47 22.00
N SER A 107 13.19 -3.85 22.70
CA SER A 107 11.80 -4.30 22.76
C SER A 107 10.83 -3.12 22.64
N GLN A 108 9.62 -3.40 22.14
CA GLN A 108 8.55 -2.41 21.97
C GLN A 108 7.17 -3.07 21.99
N PRO A 109 6.08 -2.32 22.22
CA PRO A 109 4.74 -2.78 21.87
C PRO A 109 4.60 -3.04 20.37
N ILE A 110 3.75 -3.99 20.03
CA ILE A 110 3.44 -4.36 18.64
C ILE A 110 1.96 -4.69 18.51
N LEU A 111 1.37 -4.34 17.36
CA LEU A 111 0.05 -4.78 16.99
C LEU A 111 0.13 -6.18 16.40
N HIS A 112 -0.64 -7.11 16.94
CA HIS A 112 -0.67 -8.49 16.45
C HIS A 112 -2.08 -8.85 15.97
N GLN A 113 -2.20 -9.08 14.66
CA GLN A 113 -3.44 -9.50 14.01
C GLN A 113 -3.10 -10.56 12.95
N PRO A 114 -3.13 -11.86 13.30
CA PRO A 114 -2.74 -12.93 12.38
C PRO A 114 -3.77 -13.17 11.26
N GLU A 115 -4.87 -12.40 11.21
CA GLU A 115 -5.87 -12.47 10.16
C GLU A 115 -5.43 -11.76 8.87
N ILE A 116 -5.67 -12.41 7.72
CA ILE A 116 -5.53 -11.81 6.39
C ILE A 116 -6.86 -11.14 6.02
N GLY A 117 -6.85 -9.82 5.90
CA GLY A 117 -7.96 -9.03 5.35
C GLY A 117 -7.92 -8.97 3.83
N ILE A 118 -9.01 -8.47 3.24
CA ILE A 118 -9.13 -8.16 1.82
C ILE A 118 -9.10 -6.65 1.66
N LEU A 119 -8.20 -6.17 0.81
CA LEU A 119 -8.16 -4.82 0.26
C LEU A 119 -8.47 -4.95 -1.23
N GLY A 120 -9.71 -4.71 -1.61
CA GLY A 120 -10.25 -5.02 -2.92
C GLY A 120 -10.76 -3.78 -3.64
N ILE A 121 -10.26 -3.55 -4.85
CA ILE A 121 -10.79 -2.55 -5.78
C ILE A 121 -11.57 -3.28 -6.89
N LEU A 122 -12.83 -2.91 -7.05
CA LEU A 122 -13.68 -3.41 -8.12
C LEU A 122 -13.48 -2.54 -9.35
N ALA A 123 -13.29 -3.16 -10.50
CA ALA A 123 -13.15 -2.50 -11.79
C ALA A 123 -14.35 -2.82 -12.69
N LYS A 124 -14.71 -1.91 -13.59
CA LYS A 124 -15.70 -2.13 -14.64
C LYS A 124 -15.35 -1.29 -15.86
N GLU A 125 -15.59 -1.84 -17.05
CA GLU A 125 -15.40 -1.07 -18.29
C GLU A 125 -16.63 -0.20 -18.55
N PHE A 126 -16.37 1.08 -18.82
CA PHE A 126 -17.34 2.05 -19.35
C PHE A 126 -16.73 2.61 -20.62
N ASP A 127 -17.44 2.47 -21.74
CA ASP A 127 -16.99 2.91 -23.07
C ASP A 127 -15.57 2.43 -23.45
N GLY A 128 -15.26 1.18 -23.08
CA GLY A 128 -13.96 0.54 -23.35
C GLY A 128 -12.83 0.91 -22.38
N VAL A 129 -13.10 1.73 -21.36
CA VAL A 129 -12.12 2.20 -20.37
C VAL A 129 -12.44 1.63 -19.00
N LEU A 130 -11.44 1.03 -18.34
CA LEU A 130 -11.59 0.58 -16.95
C LEU A 130 -11.77 1.77 -16.02
N HIS A 131 -12.82 1.72 -15.22
CA HIS A 131 -13.01 2.55 -14.03
C HIS A 131 -12.97 1.68 -12.78
N PHE A 132 -12.67 2.30 -11.65
CA PHE A 132 -12.40 1.69 -10.36
C PHE A 132 -13.37 2.26 -9.35
N LEU A 133 -14.11 1.39 -8.66
CA LEU A 133 -15.15 1.79 -7.71
C LEU A 133 -14.51 2.11 -6.37
N MET A 134 -14.32 3.38 -6.06
CA MET A 134 -13.66 3.82 -4.85
C MET A 134 -14.67 4.18 -3.77
N GLN A 135 -14.31 3.98 -2.51
CA GLN A 135 -15.18 4.25 -1.36
C GLN A 135 -14.75 5.53 -0.65
N ALA A 136 -15.67 6.46 -0.41
CA ALA A 136 -15.48 7.49 0.62
C ALA A 136 -15.66 6.83 1.99
N LYS A 137 -14.55 6.57 2.69
CA LYS A 137 -14.57 5.78 3.91
C LYS A 137 -14.11 6.59 5.12
N MET A 138 -14.92 6.58 6.17
CA MET A 138 -14.50 7.04 7.48
C MET A 138 -13.73 5.95 8.23
N GLU A 139 -12.59 6.33 8.78
CA GLU A 139 -11.87 5.57 9.79
C GLU A 139 -11.48 6.46 10.98
N PRO A 140 -11.47 5.94 12.22
CA PRO A 140 -11.34 6.78 13.41
C PRO A 140 -9.97 7.43 13.58
N GLY A 141 -8.94 6.91 12.91
CA GLY A 141 -7.59 7.44 12.92
C GLY A 141 -7.24 8.31 11.71
N ASN A 142 -8.17 8.49 10.76
CA ASN A 142 -7.94 9.39 9.62
C ASN A 142 -7.83 10.84 10.09
N VAL A 143 -6.81 11.55 9.62
CA VAL A 143 -6.58 12.97 9.98
C VAL A 143 -7.71 13.90 9.54
N ASN A 144 -8.41 13.56 8.45
CA ASN A 144 -9.52 14.29 7.84
C ASN A 144 -10.85 13.53 7.92
N ALA A 145 -10.95 12.54 8.82
CA ALA A 145 -12.05 11.60 9.00
C ALA A 145 -12.35 10.69 7.79
N VAL A 146 -12.58 11.24 6.60
CA VAL A 146 -12.96 10.50 5.38
C VAL A 146 -11.83 10.50 4.36
N GLN A 147 -11.49 9.32 3.83
CA GLN A 147 -10.48 9.12 2.80
C GLN A 147 -10.98 8.18 1.72
N LEU A 148 -10.40 8.31 0.52
CA LEU A 148 -10.73 7.48 -0.63
C LEU A 148 -10.05 6.10 -0.47
N SER A 149 -10.88 5.09 -0.27
CA SER A 149 -10.48 3.73 0.09
C SER A 149 -10.84 2.73 -1.00
N PRO A 150 -10.27 1.51 -0.97
CA PRO A 150 -10.71 0.44 -1.84
C PRO A 150 -12.22 0.18 -1.71
N THR A 151 -12.83 -0.42 -2.73
CA THR A 151 -14.24 -0.83 -2.72
C THR A 151 -14.56 -1.70 -1.50
N VAL A 152 -13.65 -2.60 -1.14
CA VAL A 152 -13.77 -3.48 0.01
C VAL A 152 -12.49 -3.40 0.83
N GLN A 153 -12.66 -3.07 2.10
CA GLN A 153 -11.63 -3.24 3.13
C GLN A 153 -12.29 -4.01 4.27
N ALA A 154 -11.97 -5.31 4.36
CA ALA A 154 -12.64 -6.22 5.27
C ALA A 154 -11.67 -7.23 5.88
N THR A 155 -11.66 -7.32 7.22
CA THR A 155 -10.98 -8.39 7.95
C THR A 155 -11.79 -9.69 7.87
N ARG A 156 -11.12 -10.83 8.07
CA ARG A 156 -11.77 -12.16 8.13
C ARG A 156 -12.83 -12.26 9.20
N SER A 157 -12.54 -11.71 10.38
CA SER A 157 -13.50 -11.56 11.48
C SER A 157 -14.77 -10.80 11.09
N ASN A 158 -14.69 -9.80 10.20
CA ASN A 158 -15.84 -9.01 9.77
C ASN A 158 -16.68 -9.75 8.71
N TYR A 159 -16.06 -10.35 7.68
CA TYR A 159 -16.84 -10.98 6.60
C TYR A 159 -17.36 -12.39 6.90
N SER A 160 -16.84 -13.07 7.92
CA SER A 160 -17.39 -14.34 8.41
C SER A 160 -18.72 -14.17 9.17
N ARG A 161 -19.25 -12.92 9.27
CA ARG A 161 -20.55 -12.56 9.85
C ARG A 161 -20.75 -13.03 11.29
N VAL A 162 -19.67 -13.15 12.05
CA VAL A 162 -19.81 -13.56 13.44
C VAL A 162 -20.12 -12.35 14.36
N HIS A 163 -20.33 -11.18 13.77
CA HIS A 163 -21.03 -10.04 14.34
C HIS A 163 -22.32 -9.83 13.53
N ARG A 164 -23.45 -9.54 14.19
CA ARG A 164 -24.77 -9.34 13.56
C ARG A 164 -24.87 -8.08 12.68
N GLY A 165 -23.75 -7.51 12.26
CA GLY A 165 -23.70 -6.31 11.44
C GLY A 165 -24.04 -6.56 9.98
N ALA A 166 -24.36 -5.49 9.27
CA ALA A 166 -24.64 -5.44 7.87
C ALA A 166 -23.47 -6.00 7.05
N ARG A 167 -23.84 -6.72 5.99
CA ARG A 167 -22.89 -7.31 5.06
C ARG A 167 -22.02 -6.20 4.44
N THR A 168 -20.70 -6.38 4.44
CA THR A 168 -19.78 -5.52 3.69
C THR A 168 -20.22 -5.49 2.23
N ARG A 169 -20.56 -4.30 1.71
CA ARG A 169 -21.02 -4.11 0.34
C ARG A 169 -19.94 -4.57 -0.64
N TYR A 170 -20.35 -5.17 -1.76
CA TYR A 170 -19.48 -5.66 -2.84
C TYR A 170 -18.49 -6.78 -2.47
N LEU A 171 -18.56 -7.31 -1.25
CA LEU A 171 -17.66 -8.37 -0.79
C LEU A 171 -17.74 -9.65 -1.65
N GLU A 172 -18.91 -9.95 -2.20
CA GLU A 172 -19.13 -11.10 -3.11
C GLU A 172 -18.19 -11.15 -4.30
N TYR A 173 -17.71 -10.00 -4.80
CA TYR A 173 -16.79 -9.99 -5.95
C TYR A 173 -15.40 -10.52 -5.58
N PHE A 174 -15.02 -10.45 -4.30
CA PHE A 174 -13.68 -10.81 -3.82
C PHE A 174 -13.60 -12.22 -3.20
N LEU A 175 -14.75 -12.80 -2.83
CA LEU A 175 -14.87 -14.14 -2.26
C LEU A 175 -15.11 -15.21 -3.32
N ALA A 176 -14.52 -16.40 -3.13
CA ALA A 176 -14.80 -17.55 -3.99
C ALA A 176 -16.17 -18.19 -3.64
N PRO A 177 -16.93 -18.71 -4.62
CA PRO A 177 -16.69 -18.66 -6.07
C PRO A 177 -17.12 -17.32 -6.70
N ARG A 178 -16.21 -16.71 -7.47
CA ARG A 178 -16.35 -15.37 -8.06
C ARG A 178 -17.13 -15.40 -9.38
N ARG A 179 -18.43 -15.69 -9.30
CA ARG A 179 -19.29 -15.76 -10.50
C ARG A 179 -19.50 -14.34 -11.08
N GLY A 180 -19.34 -14.19 -12.39
CA GLY A 180 -19.57 -12.91 -13.08
C GLY A 180 -18.47 -11.86 -12.86
N SER A 181 -17.27 -12.28 -12.45
CA SER A 181 -16.12 -11.39 -12.31
C SER A 181 -14.81 -12.06 -12.71
N ARG A 182 -13.81 -11.25 -13.02
CA ARG A 182 -12.47 -11.66 -13.45
C ARG A 182 -11.42 -11.04 -12.53
N VAL A 183 -10.51 -11.84 -11.99
CA VAL A 183 -9.40 -11.34 -11.17
C VAL A 183 -8.34 -10.74 -12.10
N LEU A 184 -7.92 -9.51 -11.82
CA LEU A 184 -6.85 -8.81 -12.54
C LEU A 184 -5.57 -8.72 -11.71
N VAL A 185 -5.71 -8.56 -10.39
CA VAL A 185 -4.60 -8.54 -9.42
C VAL A 185 -5.05 -9.31 -8.18
N ASP A 186 -4.16 -10.15 -7.62
CA ASP A 186 -4.40 -10.90 -6.38
C ASP A 186 -3.08 -11.31 -5.73
N VAL A 187 -2.63 -10.52 -4.75
CA VAL A 187 -1.32 -10.70 -4.10
C VAL A 187 -1.43 -10.44 -2.61
N LEU A 188 -0.69 -11.21 -1.80
CA LEU A 188 -0.52 -10.94 -0.38
C LEU A 188 0.62 -9.94 -0.18
N GLN A 189 0.32 -8.81 0.47
CA GLN A 189 1.32 -7.79 0.81
C GLN A 189 1.44 -7.60 2.31
N SER A 190 2.66 -7.30 2.78
CA SER A 190 3.00 -6.92 4.15
C SER A 190 2.37 -5.59 4.55
N GLU A 191 2.14 -5.36 5.84
CA GLU A 191 1.84 -4.01 6.36
C GLU A 191 3.09 -3.41 7.05
N GLN A 192 2.96 -2.32 7.80
CA GLN A 192 4.07 -1.66 8.51
C GLN A 192 4.74 -2.62 9.51
N GLY A 193 5.88 -3.21 9.13
CA GLY A 193 6.64 -4.13 9.98
C GLY A 193 7.29 -3.47 11.21
N ALA A 194 7.30 -2.15 11.28
CA ALA A 194 7.65 -1.41 12.50
C ALA A 194 6.58 -1.51 13.59
N TRP A 195 5.31 -1.73 13.22
CA TRP A 195 4.16 -1.63 14.13
C TRP A 195 3.25 -2.86 14.14
N PHE A 196 3.32 -3.70 13.12
CA PHE A 196 2.58 -4.95 13.03
C PHE A 196 3.49 -6.17 13.03
N LEU A 197 3.12 -7.21 13.78
CA LEU A 197 3.75 -8.52 13.71
C LEU A 197 3.11 -9.39 12.62
N GLY A 198 3.88 -9.70 11.58
CA GLY A 198 3.56 -10.66 10.52
C GLY A 198 2.30 -10.32 9.70
N LYS A 199 1.79 -9.09 9.83
CA LYS A 199 0.52 -8.67 9.22
C LYS A 199 0.66 -8.60 7.72
N ARG A 200 -0.34 -9.16 7.05
CA ARG A 200 -0.54 -9.05 5.61
C ARG A 200 -2.00 -8.83 5.28
N ASN A 201 -2.25 -8.23 4.14
CA ASN A 201 -3.57 -8.19 3.52
C ASN A 201 -3.50 -8.67 2.07
N ARG A 202 -4.62 -9.22 1.60
CA ARG A 202 -4.81 -9.64 0.22
C ARG A 202 -5.23 -8.43 -0.60
N ASN A 203 -4.31 -7.94 -1.41
CA ASN A 203 -4.50 -6.81 -2.33
C ASN A 203 -5.10 -7.37 -3.63
N MET A 204 -6.27 -6.86 -4.00
CA MET A 204 -7.04 -7.40 -5.13
C MET A 204 -7.57 -6.31 -6.04
N VAL A 205 -7.52 -6.57 -7.35
CA VAL A 205 -8.31 -5.86 -8.36
C VAL A 205 -9.17 -6.89 -9.08
N VAL A 206 -10.48 -6.69 -9.07
CA VAL A 206 -11.45 -7.62 -9.66
C VAL A 206 -12.33 -6.85 -10.64
N GLN A 207 -12.40 -7.29 -11.88
CA GLN A 207 -13.31 -6.74 -12.88
C GLN A 207 -14.69 -7.39 -12.77
N ALA A 208 -15.73 -6.58 -12.59
CA ALA A 208 -17.12 -7.02 -12.73
C ALA A 208 -17.48 -7.15 -14.23
N LEU A 209 -18.11 -8.27 -14.60
CA LEU A 209 -18.58 -8.53 -15.98
C LEU A 209 -20.08 -8.23 -16.15
N GLY A 210 -20.80 -8.00 -15.05
CA GLY A 210 -22.23 -7.64 -15.05
C GLY A 210 -22.47 -6.27 -14.42
N ASP A 211 -23.72 -6.03 -14.08
CA ASP A 211 -24.12 -4.81 -13.38
C ASP A 211 -23.62 -4.83 -11.93
N VAL A 212 -23.25 -3.64 -11.46
CA VAL A 212 -22.80 -3.41 -10.09
C VAL A 212 -23.80 -2.44 -9.47
N PRO A 213 -24.50 -2.81 -8.37
CA PRO A 213 -25.46 -1.91 -7.75
C PRO A 213 -24.79 -0.62 -7.28
N ASP A 214 -25.39 0.53 -7.56
CA ASP A 214 -24.85 1.83 -7.12
C ASP A 214 -25.05 2.04 -5.61
N HIS A 215 -24.20 2.89 -5.03
CA HIS A 215 -24.32 3.32 -3.64
C HIS A 215 -23.64 4.67 -3.43
N ASP A 216 -24.24 5.54 -2.62
CA ASP A 216 -23.81 6.94 -2.46
C ASP A 216 -22.39 7.09 -1.91
N ASP A 217 -21.91 6.18 -1.06
CA ASP A 217 -20.53 6.17 -0.55
C ASP A 217 -19.47 5.72 -1.57
N PHE A 218 -19.86 5.43 -2.81
CA PHE A 218 -18.96 4.91 -3.84
C PHE A 218 -18.99 5.76 -5.11
N HIS A 219 -17.83 5.83 -5.78
CA HIS A 219 -17.68 6.57 -7.03
C HIS A 219 -16.73 5.84 -7.98
N TRP A 220 -17.13 5.75 -9.26
CA TRP A 220 -16.27 5.21 -10.31
C TRP A 220 -15.28 6.28 -10.76
N VAL A 221 -14.00 5.94 -10.81
CA VAL A 221 -12.91 6.84 -11.25
C VAL A 221 -11.93 6.09 -12.16
N THR A 222 -11.26 6.78 -13.08
CA THR A 222 -10.16 6.19 -13.87
C THR A 222 -8.87 6.10 -13.06
N ILE A 223 -7.86 5.37 -13.54
CA ILE A 223 -6.52 5.40 -12.92
C ILE A 223 -5.90 6.79 -13.07
N GLY A 224 -6.10 7.49 -14.20
CA GLY A 224 -5.57 8.84 -14.36
C GLY A 224 -6.16 9.85 -13.38
N GLU A 225 -7.48 9.77 -13.10
CA GLU A 225 -8.10 10.58 -12.05
C GLU A 225 -7.54 10.22 -10.65
N LEU A 226 -7.38 8.92 -10.35
CA LEU A 226 -6.73 8.46 -9.10
C LEU A 226 -5.29 8.97 -8.94
N ARG A 227 -4.52 9.02 -10.03
CA ARG A 227 -3.16 9.54 -10.06
C ARG A 227 -3.13 11.04 -9.75
N ALA A 228 -4.05 11.82 -10.30
CA ALA A 228 -4.18 13.24 -9.96
C ALA A 228 -4.57 13.45 -8.48
N LEU A 229 -5.38 12.54 -7.93
CA LEU A 229 -5.80 12.57 -6.52
C LEU A 229 -4.65 12.22 -5.55
N LEU A 230 -3.62 11.47 -5.98
CA LEU A 230 -2.45 11.15 -5.14
C LEU A 230 -1.63 12.39 -4.76
N ALA A 231 -1.72 13.48 -5.53
CA ALA A 231 -1.05 14.74 -5.23
C ALA A 231 -1.76 15.58 -4.14
N HIS A 232 -2.89 15.09 -3.61
CA HIS A 232 -3.65 15.76 -2.57
C HIS A 232 -3.41 15.10 -1.21
N ASP A 233 -3.00 15.92 -0.24
CA ASP A 233 -2.69 15.48 1.10
C ASP A 233 -3.83 14.67 1.72
N ASN A 234 -3.48 13.49 2.23
CA ASN A 234 -4.37 12.61 2.98
C ASN A 234 -5.71 12.29 2.28
N LEU A 235 -5.76 12.31 0.95
CA LEU A 235 -7.00 12.01 0.20
C LEU A 235 -7.10 10.52 -0.12
N VAL A 236 -6.10 9.96 -0.80
CA VAL A 236 -6.06 8.53 -1.16
C VAL A 236 -5.50 7.74 0.02
N SER A 237 -6.33 6.90 0.63
CA SER A 237 -5.96 6.09 1.80
C SER A 237 -4.78 5.16 1.53
N MET A 238 -4.06 4.77 2.58
CA MET A 238 -2.97 3.79 2.49
C MET A 238 -3.42 2.49 1.81
N ASP A 239 -4.57 1.96 2.22
CA ASP A 239 -5.12 0.72 1.68
C ASP A 239 -5.38 0.79 0.17
N ALA A 240 -5.77 1.95 -0.35
CA ALA A 240 -5.89 2.17 -1.79
C ALA A 240 -4.52 2.21 -2.46
N ARG A 241 -3.55 2.93 -1.90
CA ARG A 241 -2.20 3.06 -2.47
C ARG A 241 -1.51 1.70 -2.62
N THR A 242 -1.60 0.82 -1.63
CA THR A 242 -0.97 -0.52 -1.73
C THR A 242 -1.60 -1.40 -2.82
N VAL A 243 -2.92 -1.32 -3.03
CA VAL A 243 -3.58 -2.05 -4.13
C VAL A 243 -3.20 -1.44 -5.49
N LEU A 244 -3.18 -0.10 -5.59
CA LEU A 244 -2.78 0.62 -6.81
C LEU A 244 -1.33 0.33 -7.20
N ALA A 245 -0.42 0.22 -6.22
CA ALA A 245 0.98 -0.15 -6.45
C ALA A 245 1.14 -1.55 -7.05
N SER A 246 0.13 -2.42 -6.87
CA SER A 246 0.13 -3.80 -7.39
C SER A 246 -0.40 -3.90 -8.82
N ILE A 247 -0.87 -2.80 -9.43
CA ILE A 247 -1.40 -2.79 -10.79
C ILE A 247 -0.26 -2.88 -11.81
N PRO A 248 -0.23 -3.89 -12.70
CA PRO A 248 0.73 -3.95 -13.78
C PRO A 248 0.34 -2.97 -14.89
N PHE A 249 1.35 -2.30 -15.46
CA PHE A 249 1.21 -1.42 -16.62
C PHE A 249 2.10 -1.94 -17.76
N THR A 250 1.62 -1.83 -18.99
CA THR A 250 2.51 -1.90 -20.16
C THR A 250 3.28 -0.60 -20.29
N ALA A 251 4.42 -0.63 -20.99
CA ALA A 251 5.15 0.59 -21.34
C ALA A 251 4.20 1.54 -22.10
N PRO A 252 3.95 2.76 -21.60
CA PRO A 252 3.08 3.71 -22.27
C PRO A 252 3.69 4.13 -23.60
N ARG A 253 2.87 4.29 -24.65
CA ARG A 253 3.35 4.74 -25.95
C ARG A 253 3.47 6.27 -25.94
N PRO A 254 4.43 6.86 -26.68
CA PRO A 254 4.59 8.31 -26.76
C PRO A 254 3.34 9.10 -27.22
N GLY A 255 2.35 8.43 -27.82
CA GLY A 255 1.07 9.02 -28.23
C GLY A 255 -0.12 8.73 -27.29
N ASP A 256 0.08 7.94 -26.22
CA ASP A 256 -0.94 7.68 -25.20
C ASP A 256 -1.09 8.88 -24.23
N HIS A 257 -0.35 9.97 -24.48
CA HIS A 257 -0.43 11.22 -23.75
C HIS A 257 -1.30 12.19 -24.56
N LEU A 258 -2.49 12.52 -24.07
CA LEU A 258 -3.17 13.76 -24.48
C LEU A 258 -2.54 14.93 -23.72
N ALA A 259 -1.32 15.31 -24.08
CA ALA A 259 -0.65 16.47 -23.52
C ALA A 259 0.22 17.16 -24.56
N GLU A 260 -0.27 18.31 -25.02
CA GLU A 260 0.51 19.28 -25.76
C GLU A 260 1.76 19.68 -24.98
N HIS A 261 2.90 19.60 -25.68
CA HIS A 261 4.23 20.10 -25.38
C HIS A 261 4.51 20.75 -24.01
N ARG A 262 5.31 20.06 -23.19
CA ARG A 262 6.22 20.70 -22.23
C ARG A 262 7.66 20.39 -22.64
N ALA A 263 8.26 21.21 -23.50
CA ALA A 263 9.69 21.12 -23.78
C ALA A 263 10.49 21.49 -22.50
N GLY A 264 11.42 20.64 -22.05
CA GLY A 264 12.30 20.96 -20.91
C GLY A 264 12.72 19.78 -20.02
N PRO A 265 13.25 20.04 -18.80
CA PRO A 265 13.71 19.02 -17.84
C PRO A 265 12.63 17.98 -17.48
N ASP A 266 11.36 18.38 -17.48
CA ASP A 266 10.22 17.51 -17.22
C ASP A 266 10.06 16.44 -18.32
N GLU A 267 10.35 16.78 -19.57
CA GLU A 267 10.30 15.85 -20.71
C GLU A 267 11.44 14.82 -20.65
N ALA A 268 12.63 15.24 -20.22
CA ALA A 268 13.77 14.34 -20.06
C ALA A 268 13.51 13.29 -18.96
N PHE A 269 13.00 13.72 -17.81
CA PHE A 269 12.59 12.83 -16.72
C PHE A 269 11.49 11.88 -17.18
N THR A 270 10.40 12.41 -17.75
CA THR A 270 9.26 11.61 -18.23
C THR A 270 9.70 10.60 -19.28
N GLY A 271 10.51 11.00 -20.26
CA GLY A 271 11.04 10.09 -21.27
C GLY A 271 11.92 8.98 -20.67
N ALA A 272 12.73 9.29 -19.64
CA ALA A 272 13.52 8.28 -18.94
C ALA A 272 12.66 7.33 -18.10
N LEU A 273 11.59 7.86 -17.48
CA LEU A 273 10.60 7.10 -16.75
C LEU A 273 9.88 6.11 -17.67
N LEU A 274 9.36 6.57 -18.82
CA LEU A 274 8.70 5.70 -19.80
C LEU A 274 9.60 4.56 -20.28
N ARG A 275 10.89 4.85 -20.56
CA ARG A 275 11.88 3.81 -20.88
C ARG A 275 12.11 2.83 -19.73
N SER A 276 11.97 3.26 -18.48
CA SER A 276 12.06 2.40 -17.29
C SER A 276 10.94 1.35 -17.22
N TYR A 277 9.73 1.65 -17.72
CA TYR A 277 8.64 0.66 -17.84
C TYR A 277 8.89 -0.37 -18.93
N ALA A 278 9.62 0.01 -19.99
CA ALA A 278 9.97 -0.85 -21.11
C ALA A 278 11.24 -1.70 -20.87
N ALA A 279 11.98 -1.45 -19.80
CA ALA A 279 13.29 -2.05 -19.53
C ALA A 279 13.20 -3.52 -19.08
N GLY A 280 12.77 -4.41 -19.97
CA GLY A 280 12.70 -5.87 -19.79
C GLY A 280 14.07 -6.56 -19.94
N GLY A 281 15.09 -6.06 -19.23
CA GLY A 281 16.47 -6.59 -19.23
C GLY A 281 17.46 -5.83 -20.13
N SER A 282 16.99 -5.15 -21.19
CA SER A 282 17.80 -4.19 -21.94
C SER A 282 17.66 -2.80 -21.29
N GLY A 283 18.77 -2.19 -20.89
CA GLY A 283 18.81 -0.85 -20.28
C GLY A 283 18.72 -0.79 -18.75
N ALA A 284 18.42 -1.90 -18.07
CA ALA A 284 18.53 -1.99 -16.60
C ALA A 284 20.00 -2.19 -16.19
N LEU A 285 20.44 -1.55 -15.09
CA LEU A 285 21.79 -1.73 -14.55
C LEU A 285 22.07 -3.15 -14.04
N HIS A 286 21.02 -3.84 -13.61
CA HIS A 286 21.09 -5.19 -13.06
C HIS A 286 20.04 -6.06 -13.74
N SER A 287 20.42 -7.27 -14.11
CA SER A 287 19.49 -8.30 -14.55
C SER A 287 18.58 -8.73 -13.39
N ARG A 288 17.42 -9.31 -13.72
CA ARG A 288 16.52 -9.89 -12.72
C ARG A 288 17.23 -10.89 -11.80
N ARG A 289 18.15 -11.70 -12.34
CA ARG A 289 18.91 -12.70 -11.56
C ARG A 289 19.81 -12.02 -10.52
N GLU A 290 20.52 -10.97 -10.90
CA GLU A 290 21.40 -10.24 -9.98
C GLU A 290 20.60 -9.55 -8.86
N VAL A 291 19.44 -8.97 -9.19
CA VAL A 291 18.55 -8.36 -8.20
C VAL A 291 18.05 -9.38 -7.19
N LEU A 292 17.59 -10.55 -7.66
CA LEU A 292 17.11 -11.61 -6.78
C LEU A 292 18.23 -12.23 -5.94
N SER A 293 19.43 -12.43 -6.50
CA SER A 293 20.60 -12.92 -5.76
C SER A 293 20.97 -11.96 -4.64
N TRP A 294 21.12 -10.67 -4.96
CA TRP A 294 21.42 -9.63 -3.98
C TRP A 294 20.39 -9.57 -2.86
N PHE A 295 19.11 -9.55 -3.20
CA PHE A 295 18.08 -9.45 -2.18
C PHE A 295 18.03 -10.70 -1.29
N THR A 296 18.33 -11.87 -1.86
CA THR A 296 18.50 -13.12 -1.09
C THR A 296 19.70 -13.04 -0.13
N GLU A 297 20.83 -12.48 -0.57
CA GLU A 297 22.00 -12.24 0.28
C GLU A 297 21.66 -11.29 1.44
N MET A 298 20.91 -10.21 1.19
CA MET A 298 20.47 -9.27 2.23
C MET A 298 19.56 -9.94 3.26
N LYS A 299 18.65 -10.82 2.82
CA LYS A 299 17.81 -11.62 3.72
C LYS A 299 18.64 -12.59 4.54
N ALA A 300 19.57 -13.31 3.92
CA ALA A 300 20.41 -14.30 4.60
C ALA A 300 21.37 -13.68 5.63
N ALA A 301 21.79 -12.42 5.40
CA ALA A 301 22.67 -11.69 6.31
C ALA A 301 21.95 -11.11 7.54
N CYS A 302 20.61 -11.08 7.57
CA CYS A 302 19.85 -10.60 8.72
C CYS A 302 19.68 -11.73 9.75
N HIS A 303 20.36 -11.60 10.89
CA HIS A 303 20.33 -12.61 11.97
C HIS A 303 19.42 -12.22 13.14
N TRP A 304 18.49 -11.30 12.92
CA TRP A 304 17.53 -10.90 13.95
C TRP A 304 16.60 -12.07 14.30
N ARG A 305 16.46 -12.28 15.60
CA ARG A 305 15.44 -13.14 16.19
C ARG A 305 14.37 -12.26 16.82
N VAL A 306 13.13 -12.52 16.44
CA VAL A 306 11.98 -11.75 16.89
C VAL A 306 11.05 -12.66 17.68
N ASP A 307 10.88 -12.37 18.97
CA ASP A 307 10.01 -13.12 19.87
C ASP A 307 8.84 -12.23 20.33
N LEU A 308 7.63 -12.79 20.32
CA LEU A 308 6.47 -12.17 20.95
C LEU A 308 6.56 -12.39 22.47
N VAL A 309 6.44 -11.32 23.24
CA VAL A 309 6.59 -11.33 24.70
C VAL A 309 5.38 -10.66 25.38
N PRO A 310 5.12 -10.95 26.67
CA PRO A 310 4.12 -10.22 27.43
C PRO A 310 4.34 -8.69 27.38
N LEU A 311 3.26 -7.93 27.16
CA LEU A 311 3.32 -6.47 27.09
C LEU A 311 3.82 -5.84 28.40
N ASN A 312 3.51 -6.44 29.55
CA ASN A 312 4.01 -5.99 30.87
C ASN A 312 5.52 -6.26 31.07
N GLY A 313 6.17 -7.00 30.18
CA GLY A 313 7.60 -7.29 30.20
C GLY A 313 8.42 -6.47 29.19
N VAL A 314 7.80 -5.53 28.47
CA VAL A 314 8.50 -4.69 27.48
C VAL A 314 9.30 -3.60 28.21
N ALA A 315 10.62 -3.60 28.02
CA ALA A 315 11.51 -2.66 28.69
C ALA A 315 11.36 -1.23 28.12
N GLY A 316 11.40 -0.22 28.99
CA GLY A 316 11.34 1.19 28.58
C GLY A 316 9.93 1.70 28.23
N TRP A 317 8.89 0.87 28.40
CA TRP A 317 7.50 1.24 28.16
C TRP A 317 6.67 1.16 29.44
N ALA A 318 5.76 2.12 29.61
CA ALA A 318 4.87 2.20 30.76
C ALA A 318 3.42 2.36 30.30
N ARG A 319 2.49 1.83 31.11
CA ARG A 319 1.05 1.99 30.95
C ARG A 319 0.54 2.96 32.01
N SER A 320 -0.06 4.06 31.59
CA SER A 320 -0.85 4.97 32.43
C SER A 320 -2.35 4.64 32.35
N ALA A 321 -3.21 5.50 32.91
CA ALA A 321 -4.65 5.37 32.74
C ALA A 321 -5.11 5.61 31.29
N ASP A 322 -4.35 6.40 30.51
CA ASP A 322 -4.77 6.95 29.22
C ASP A 322 -3.94 6.45 28.03
N GLU A 323 -2.70 6.02 28.26
CA GLU A 323 -1.80 5.60 27.17
C GLU A 323 -0.77 4.54 27.59
N ILE A 324 -0.26 3.81 26.59
CA ILE A 324 0.97 3.02 26.70
C ILE A 324 2.04 3.78 25.93
N ALA A 325 3.10 4.18 26.61
CA ALA A 325 4.10 5.08 26.07
C ALA A 325 5.48 4.74 26.63
N ASP A 326 6.49 4.97 25.82
CA ASP A 326 7.88 5.03 26.26
C ASP A 326 8.20 6.33 27.03
N ASP A 327 9.45 6.47 27.46
CA ASP A 327 10.04 7.67 28.07
C ASP A 327 10.21 8.89 27.12
N GLY A 328 9.62 8.84 25.93
CA GLY A 328 9.73 9.83 24.87
C GLY A 328 10.62 9.42 23.69
N ARG A 329 11.28 8.25 23.74
CA ARG A 329 12.30 7.85 22.75
C ARG A 329 11.83 6.95 21.60
N GLY A 330 10.81 6.12 21.79
CA GLY A 330 10.36 5.06 20.87
C GLY A 330 9.30 5.48 19.84
N GLY A 331 9.07 6.78 19.67
CA GLY A 331 8.42 7.34 18.47
C GLY A 331 6.90 7.17 18.36
N PHE A 332 6.23 6.41 19.25
CA PHE A 332 4.76 6.28 19.23
C PHE A 332 4.16 6.01 20.62
N ARG A 333 2.83 6.01 20.68
CA ARG A 333 2.01 5.66 21.86
C ARG A 333 0.83 4.80 21.46
N ILE A 334 0.27 4.04 22.40
CA ILE A 334 -1.03 3.39 22.21
C ILE A 334 -2.07 4.16 23.02
N LEU A 335 -3.11 4.62 22.34
CA LEU A 335 -4.21 5.38 22.92
C LEU A 335 -5.50 4.55 22.89
N ALA A 336 -6.44 4.87 23.78
CA ALA A 336 -7.81 4.40 23.67
C ALA A 336 -8.70 5.51 23.10
N THR A 337 -9.57 5.16 22.15
CA THR A 337 -10.54 6.09 21.58
C THR A 337 -11.97 5.54 21.64
N ARG A 338 -12.93 6.45 21.73
CA ARG A 338 -14.36 6.21 21.54
C ARG A 338 -14.78 6.90 20.27
N VAL A 339 -15.45 6.14 19.41
CA VAL A 339 -15.96 6.59 18.12
C VAL A 339 -17.47 6.65 18.18
N ARG A 340 -18.05 7.75 17.75
CA ARG A 340 -19.50 7.89 17.53
C ARG A 340 -19.74 8.17 16.06
N ALA A 341 -20.64 7.39 15.45
CA ALA A 341 -20.98 7.48 14.05
C ALA A 341 -22.50 7.55 13.91
N GLY A 342 -23.04 8.75 13.61
CA GLY A 342 -24.49 8.96 13.51
C GLY A 342 -25.17 8.22 12.34
N ASN A 343 -24.39 7.77 11.36
CA ASN A 343 -24.86 7.15 10.11
C ASN A 343 -24.41 5.68 9.94
N ARG A 344 -23.87 5.03 10.98
CA ARG A 344 -23.53 3.59 10.95
C ARG A 344 -24.42 2.79 11.87
N GLU A 345 -24.58 1.51 11.56
CA GLU A 345 -25.36 0.54 12.33
C GLU A 345 -24.86 0.37 13.78
N VAL A 346 -23.53 0.37 13.97
CA VAL A 346 -22.93 0.51 15.30
C VAL A 346 -22.70 2.00 15.54
N ALA A 347 -23.62 2.62 16.27
CA ALA A 347 -23.58 4.05 16.54
C ALA A 347 -22.39 4.48 17.41
N THR A 348 -21.83 3.56 18.22
CA THR A 348 -20.70 3.85 19.10
C THR A 348 -19.87 2.59 19.38
N TRP A 349 -18.55 2.72 19.35
CA TRP A 349 -17.62 1.68 19.83
C TRP A 349 -16.34 2.32 20.39
N SER A 350 -15.50 1.52 21.04
CA SER A 350 -14.15 1.93 21.44
C SER A 350 -13.08 0.98 20.93
N GLN A 351 -11.90 1.50 20.64
CA GLN A 351 -10.75 0.70 20.18
C GLN A 351 -9.42 1.34 20.56
N PRO A 352 -8.33 0.55 20.64
CA PRO A 352 -7.00 1.11 20.70
C PRO A 352 -6.61 1.67 19.33
N LEU A 353 -5.73 2.67 19.34
CA LEU A 353 -5.05 3.17 18.15
C LEU A 353 -3.58 3.45 18.48
N LEU A 354 -2.69 3.11 17.57
CA LEU A 354 -1.28 3.49 17.65
C LEU A 354 -1.12 4.92 17.12
N ALA A 355 -0.55 5.81 17.93
CA ALA A 355 -0.37 7.22 17.63
C ALA A 355 1.12 7.56 17.56
N PRO A 356 1.70 7.75 16.36
CA PRO A 356 3.08 8.19 16.23
C PRO A 356 3.30 9.60 16.80
N ARG A 357 4.54 9.92 17.15
CA ARG A 357 4.97 11.24 17.62
C ARG A 357 5.60 12.03 16.47
N GLY A 358 4.78 12.78 15.74
CA GLY A 358 5.20 13.55 14.57
C GLY A 358 4.98 12.80 13.26
N HIS A 359 5.70 13.18 12.21
CA HIS A 359 5.52 12.63 10.87
C HIS A 359 6.71 11.75 10.49
N ALA A 360 6.46 10.70 9.72
CA ALA A 360 7.52 9.98 9.01
C ALA A 360 7.89 10.72 7.71
N ALA A 361 8.99 10.32 7.11
CA ALA A 361 9.32 10.68 5.74
C ALA A 361 9.85 9.49 4.96
N ALA A 362 9.45 9.38 3.70
CA ALA A 362 9.85 8.31 2.80
C ALA A 362 10.18 8.90 1.43
N ALA A 363 11.35 8.57 0.88
CA ALA A 363 11.76 9.11 -0.41
C ALA A 363 12.42 8.08 -1.32
N PHE A 364 12.08 8.14 -2.61
CA PHE A 364 12.92 7.57 -3.66
C PHE A 364 13.80 8.66 -4.27
N VAL A 365 15.10 8.39 -4.33
CA VAL A 365 16.04 9.09 -5.20
C VAL A 365 16.04 8.41 -6.56
N ALA A 366 15.79 9.19 -7.61
CA ALA A 366 15.70 8.74 -8.99
C ALA A 366 16.90 9.23 -9.79
N ARG A 367 17.45 8.38 -10.66
CA ARG A 367 18.54 8.76 -11.56
C ARG A 367 18.43 8.05 -12.90
N SER A 368 18.72 8.76 -13.98
CA SER A 368 18.79 8.18 -15.32
C SER A 368 20.18 7.59 -15.60
N PHE A 369 20.22 6.34 -16.08
CA PHE A 369 21.43 5.67 -16.55
C PHE A 369 21.20 5.22 -17.99
N GLY A 370 22.03 5.72 -18.93
CA GLY A 370 21.81 5.44 -20.36
C GLY A 370 20.42 5.86 -20.85
N GLY A 371 19.84 6.91 -20.24
CA GLY A 371 18.48 7.36 -20.55
C GLY A 371 17.37 6.56 -19.84
N VAL A 372 17.65 5.52 -19.06
CA VAL A 372 16.65 4.73 -18.34
C VAL A 372 16.60 5.15 -16.87
N LEU A 373 15.42 5.58 -16.40
CA LEU A 373 15.26 5.95 -15.00
C LEU A 373 15.39 4.73 -14.08
N HIS A 374 16.15 4.88 -13.00
CA HIS A 374 16.22 3.93 -11.90
C HIS A 374 15.85 4.64 -10.60
N LEU A 375 15.22 3.92 -9.68
CA LEU A 375 14.96 4.32 -8.32
C LEU A 375 15.95 3.60 -7.41
N LEU A 376 16.55 4.33 -6.48
CA LEU A 376 17.43 3.74 -5.49
C LEU A 376 16.58 3.12 -4.38
N VAL A 377 16.65 1.81 -4.22
CA VAL A 377 15.98 1.12 -3.11
C VAL A 377 17.00 0.67 -2.07
N GLN A 378 16.54 0.42 -0.85
CA GLN A 378 17.35 -0.24 0.17
C GLN A 378 16.68 -1.55 0.61
N ALA A 379 17.46 -2.59 0.86
CA ALA A 379 16.99 -3.76 1.58
C ALA A 379 17.02 -3.44 3.08
N ARG A 380 15.85 -3.33 3.70
CA ARG A 380 15.72 -2.86 5.08
C ARG A 380 15.07 -3.91 5.98
N PRO A 381 15.70 -4.27 7.10
CA PRO A 381 15.06 -5.12 8.09
C PRO A 381 13.99 -4.34 8.88
N GLN A 382 12.83 -4.94 9.10
CA GLN A 382 11.85 -4.51 10.09
C GLN A 382 11.37 -5.73 10.88
N PRO A 383 11.26 -5.64 12.22
CA PRO A 383 11.12 -6.83 13.07
C PRO A 383 9.75 -7.49 12.93
N GLY A 384 8.72 -6.74 12.54
CA GLY A 384 7.39 -7.26 12.29
C GLY A 384 7.19 -7.88 10.90
N LEU A 385 8.16 -7.80 9.99
CA LEU A 385 8.04 -8.46 8.69
C LEU A 385 8.23 -9.96 8.82
N ARG A 386 7.48 -10.74 8.02
CA ARG A 386 7.54 -12.20 8.08
C ARG A 386 8.88 -12.77 7.65
N ASP A 387 9.55 -12.12 6.70
CA ASP A 387 10.86 -12.50 6.17
C ASP A 387 11.93 -11.46 6.51
N LEU A 388 11.67 -10.65 7.55
CA LEU A 388 12.48 -9.59 8.15
C LEU A 388 12.91 -8.45 7.23
N VAL A 389 13.37 -8.72 6.01
CA VAL A 389 13.93 -7.74 5.08
C VAL A 389 13.00 -7.60 3.87
N GLU A 390 12.58 -6.36 3.61
CA GLU A 390 11.87 -5.97 2.38
C GLU A 390 12.58 -4.79 1.71
N LEU A 391 12.33 -4.57 0.42
CA LEU A 391 12.77 -3.41 -0.32
C LEU A 391 11.97 -2.20 0.15
N ALA A 392 12.71 -1.20 0.59
CA ALA A 392 12.20 0.02 1.19
C ALA A 392 12.62 1.26 0.34
N PRO A 393 12.01 2.42 0.59
CA PRO A 393 12.44 3.71 0.02
C PRO A 393 13.94 3.95 0.19
N THR A 394 14.56 4.78 -0.67
CA THR A 394 15.97 5.18 -0.49
C THR A 394 16.23 5.69 0.92
N VAL A 395 15.33 6.53 1.41
CA VAL A 395 15.38 7.07 2.76
C VAL A 395 14.02 6.85 3.39
N TYR A 396 14.03 6.25 4.58
CA TYR A 396 12.89 6.21 5.48
C TYR A 396 13.31 6.77 6.83
N VAL A 397 12.58 7.79 7.29
CA VAL A 397 12.70 8.37 8.62
C VAL A 397 11.45 7.96 9.40
N PRO A 398 11.61 7.21 10.51
CA PRO A 398 10.49 6.92 11.41
C PRO A 398 9.84 8.21 11.94
N PRO A 399 8.58 8.17 12.40
CA PRO A 399 7.91 9.37 12.90
C PRO A 399 8.69 10.14 13.97
N CYS A 400 8.92 11.42 13.70
CA CYS A 400 9.58 12.33 14.61
C CYS A 400 9.12 13.78 14.39
N ALA A 401 9.55 14.69 15.27
CA ALA A 401 9.17 16.10 15.22
C ALA A 401 9.78 16.85 14.01
N ASP A 402 10.99 16.48 13.60
CA ASP A 402 11.69 17.08 12.46
C ASP A 402 12.29 16.00 11.55
N PRO A 403 11.51 15.50 10.58
CA PRO A 403 11.97 14.46 9.67
C PRO A 403 13.10 14.91 8.75
N ALA A 404 13.18 16.21 8.43
CA ALA A 404 14.23 16.73 7.56
C ALA A 404 15.58 16.71 8.29
N ALA A 405 15.62 17.16 9.55
CA ALA A 405 16.81 17.08 10.38
C ALA A 405 17.22 15.61 10.65
N ALA A 406 16.26 14.74 10.96
CA ALA A 406 16.54 13.32 11.18
C ALA A 406 17.08 12.62 9.91
N ALA A 407 16.55 12.98 8.73
CA ALA A 407 17.07 12.47 7.47
C ALA A 407 18.54 12.84 7.26
N ALA A 408 19.00 14.03 7.66
CA ALA A 408 20.37 14.49 7.44
C ALA A 408 21.45 13.55 8.02
N ALA A 409 21.10 12.74 9.04
CA ALA A 409 21.99 11.74 9.63
C ALA A 409 22.00 10.38 8.89
N LEU A 410 21.10 10.17 7.93
CA LEU A 410 20.98 8.93 7.17
C LEU A 410 21.73 8.99 5.84
N PRO A 411 22.22 7.85 5.31
CA PRO A 411 22.72 7.77 3.95
C PRO A 411 21.70 8.34 2.96
N PHE A 412 22.16 9.26 2.10
CA PHE A 412 21.36 9.93 1.07
C PHE A 412 20.23 10.84 1.59
N GLY A 413 20.16 11.10 2.90
CA GLY A 413 19.11 11.92 3.49
C GLY A 413 19.07 13.36 2.98
N ALA A 414 20.23 14.01 2.85
CA ALA A 414 20.32 15.36 2.26
C ALA A 414 19.80 15.41 0.81
N GLU A 415 20.01 14.33 0.06
CA GLU A 415 19.54 14.21 -1.32
C GLU A 415 18.02 14.02 -1.37
N ALA A 416 17.52 13.05 -0.60
CA ALA A 416 16.09 12.78 -0.43
C ALA A 416 15.30 14.00 0.06
N MET A 417 15.94 14.84 0.87
CA MET A 417 15.33 16.02 1.48
C MET A 417 15.70 17.33 0.78
N THR A 418 16.22 17.28 -0.45
CA THR A 418 16.64 18.47 -1.21
C THR A 418 15.58 19.58 -1.18
N ALA A 419 16.04 20.81 -0.97
CA ALA A 419 15.20 22.01 -1.03
C ALA A 419 15.07 22.57 -2.46
N ASP A 420 15.78 22.00 -3.43
CA ASP A 420 15.72 22.42 -4.83
C ASP A 420 14.42 21.90 -5.48
N PRO A 421 13.44 22.79 -5.78
CA PRO A 421 12.15 22.37 -6.33
C PRO A 421 12.26 21.79 -7.74
N ALA A 422 13.31 22.14 -8.51
CA ALA A 422 13.49 21.61 -9.87
C ALA A 422 13.77 20.10 -9.88
N ARG A 423 14.22 19.56 -8.74
CA ARG A 423 14.54 18.15 -8.56
C ARG A 423 13.41 17.37 -7.87
N VAL A 424 12.37 18.03 -7.40
CA VAL A 424 11.26 17.37 -6.70
C VAL A 424 10.18 17.02 -7.72
N ARG A 425 9.98 15.72 -7.94
CA ARG A 425 8.99 15.20 -8.90
C ARG A 425 7.66 14.85 -8.25
N PHE A 426 7.71 14.44 -6.98
CA PHE A 426 6.53 14.21 -6.15
C PHE A 426 6.83 14.64 -4.72
N ASP A 427 5.86 15.26 -4.05
CA ASP A 427 5.94 15.62 -2.64
C ASP A 427 4.53 15.81 -2.06
N THR A 428 4.08 14.87 -1.23
CA THR A 428 2.73 14.90 -0.65
C THR A 428 2.73 14.27 0.74
N LEU A 429 1.96 14.83 1.66
CA LEU A 429 1.76 14.29 3.00
C LEU A 429 0.56 13.34 2.98
N LEU A 430 0.81 12.05 3.15
CA LEU A 430 -0.22 11.02 3.08
C LEU A 430 -0.29 10.27 4.42
N SER A 431 -1.49 9.89 4.84
CA SER A 431 -1.69 9.14 6.08
C SER A 431 -1.65 7.63 5.88
N GLU A 432 -1.34 6.92 6.97
CA GLU A 432 -1.41 5.46 7.09
C GLU A 432 -2.85 4.98 7.43
N GLU A 433 -3.07 3.68 7.63
CA GLU A 433 -4.41 3.08 7.91
C GLU A 433 -5.10 3.71 9.13
N GLY A 434 -6.22 4.43 8.92
CA GLY A 434 -6.97 5.06 10.01
C GLY A 434 -7.73 4.06 10.90
N GLY A 435 -7.86 2.81 10.47
CA GLY A 435 -8.44 1.74 11.29
C GLY A 435 -7.56 1.32 12.48
N ARG A 436 -6.27 1.67 12.47
CA ARG A 436 -5.25 1.18 13.42
C ARG A 436 -4.32 2.28 13.92
N PHE A 437 -4.08 3.28 13.08
CA PHE A 437 -3.17 4.37 13.37
C PHE A 437 -3.91 5.68 13.55
N TYR A 438 -3.68 6.34 14.68
CA TYR A 438 -4.23 7.66 14.95
C TYR A 438 -3.33 8.73 14.35
N HIS A 439 -3.79 9.34 13.25
CA HIS A 439 -3.15 10.48 12.60
C HIS A 439 -1.68 10.19 12.21
N ALA A 440 -1.37 8.94 11.86
CA ALA A 440 -0.06 8.59 11.34
C ALA A 440 0.08 9.16 9.93
N GLN A 441 1.10 9.98 9.72
CA GLN A 441 1.36 10.63 8.44
C GLN A 441 2.82 10.47 8.03
N THR A 442 3.03 10.30 6.74
CA THR A 442 4.32 10.13 6.10
C THR A 442 4.42 11.12 4.95
N ARG A 443 5.48 11.93 4.89
CA ARG A 443 5.77 12.78 3.74
C ARG A 443 6.47 11.93 2.68
N TYR A 444 5.79 11.69 1.57
CA TYR A 444 6.28 10.86 0.48
C TYR A 444 6.89 11.73 -0.62
N ARG A 445 8.13 11.43 -1.01
CA ARG A 445 8.87 12.20 -2.03
C ARG A 445 9.47 11.33 -3.12
N VAL A 446 9.47 11.83 -4.34
CA VAL A 446 10.29 11.31 -5.45
C VAL A 446 11.17 12.46 -5.91
N VAL A 447 12.48 12.30 -5.81
CA VAL A 447 13.44 13.36 -6.13
C VAL A 447 14.45 12.88 -7.14
N GLU A 448 14.86 13.74 -8.06
CA GLU A 448 15.97 13.47 -8.96
C GLU A 448 17.30 13.71 -8.25
N ALA A 449 18.21 12.76 -8.48
CA ALA A 449 19.58 12.85 -8.04
C ALA A 449 20.29 14.03 -8.73
N GLY A 450 21.06 14.81 -7.98
CA GLY A 450 21.91 15.86 -8.53
C GLY A 450 23.07 15.29 -9.35
N ASP A 451 23.69 16.12 -10.19
CA ASP A 451 24.71 15.71 -11.17
C ASP A 451 25.93 14.99 -10.54
N GLY A 452 26.20 15.24 -9.26
CA GLY A 452 27.29 14.60 -8.50
C GLY A 452 26.91 13.35 -7.70
N PHE A 453 25.65 12.90 -7.73
CA PHE A 453 25.22 11.75 -6.94
C PHE A 453 25.95 10.47 -7.40
N PRO A 454 26.41 9.58 -6.49
CA PRO A 454 27.23 8.45 -6.88
C PRO A 454 26.40 7.35 -7.58
N ALA A 455 26.99 6.69 -8.58
CA ALA A 455 26.40 5.50 -9.20
C ALA A 455 26.60 4.26 -8.31
N ARG A 456 27.76 4.18 -7.65
CA ARG A 456 28.07 3.15 -6.66
C ARG A 456 27.45 3.53 -5.32
N VAL A 457 26.68 2.61 -4.76
CA VAL A 457 25.93 2.79 -3.51
C VAL A 457 26.36 1.72 -2.50
N PRO A 458 26.07 1.87 -1.19
CA PRO A 458 26.36 0.85 -0.19
C PRO A 458 25.67 -0.49 -0.51
N GLU A 459 26.16 -1.58 0.07
CA GLU A 459 25.76 -2.95 -0.29
C GLU A 459 24.28 -3.25 -0.06
N ASN A 460 23.67 -2.62 0.95
CA ASN A 460 22.25 -2.74 1.24
C ASN A 460 21.36 -1.87 0.33
N TYR A 461 21.94 -1.15 -0.64
CA TYR A 461 21.23 -0.34 -1.61
C TYR A 461 21.40 -0.88 -3.03
N ARG A 462 20.40 -0.66 -3.89
CA ARG A 462 20.46 -1.06 -5.29
C ARG A 462 19.62 -0.14 -6.17
N TRP A 463 20.12 0.19 -7.36
CA TRP A 463 19.35 0.89 -8.38
C TRP A 463 18.46 -0.09 -9.14
N LEU A 464 17.14 0.10 -9.10
CA LEU A 464 16.18 -0.72 -9.83
C LEU A 464 15.33 0.13 -10.78
N THR A 465 15.01 -0.42 -11.93
CA THR A 465 14.02 0.18 -12.83
C THR A 465 12.61 0.08 -12.24
N VAL A 466 11.69 0.92 -12.72
CA VAL A 466 10.27 0.84 -12.33
C VAL A 466 9.67 -0.49 -12.78
N ARG A 467 10.06 -1.00 -13.96
CA ARG A 467 9.65 -2.33 -14.43
C ARG A 467 10.02 -3.43 -13.44
N GLN A 468 11.25 -3.42 -12.90
CA GLN A 468 11.67 -4.42 -11.91
C GLN A 468 10.85 -4.35 -10.62
N LEU A 469 10.56 -3.15 -10.12
CA LEU A 469 9.70 -2.98 -8.94
C LEU A 469 8.27 -3.48 -9.19
N MET A 470 7.72 -3.19 -10.37
CA MET A 470 6.40 -3.69 -10.78
C MET A 470 6.35 -5.21 -10.92
N GLU A 471 7.43 -5.86 -11.30
CA GLU A 471 7.52 -7.33 -11.34
C GLU A 471 7.62 -7.91 -9.92
N LEU A 472 8.40 -7.28 -9.05
CA LEU A 472 8.59 -7.76 -7.67
C LEU A 472 7.33 -7.58 -6.81
N VAL A 473 6.56 -6.49 -7.00
CA VAL A 473 5.31 -6.25 -6.26
C VAL A 473 4.18 -7.22 -6.63
N GLN A 474 4.31 -8.01 -7.71
CA GLN A 474 3.40 -9.13 -7.98
C GLN A 474 3.61 -10.31 -7.03
N HIS A 475 4.65 -10.25 -6.19
CA HIS A 475 4.96 -11.24 -5.17
C HIS A 475 4.99 -10.57 -3.80
N GLY A 476 4.49 -11.28 -2.78
CA GLY A 476 4.63 -10.82 -1.40
C GLY A 476 6.09 -10.86 -0.93
N HIS A 477 6.39 -10.12 0.14
CA HIS A 477 7.70 -10.14 0.80
C HIS A 477 8.87 -9.54 0.02
N TYR A 478 8.56 -8.69 -0.96
CA TYR A 478 9.57 -7.96 -1.72
C TYR A 478 9.56 -6.46 -1.44
N LEU A 479 8.42 -5.78 -1.48
CA LEU A 479 8.36 -4.32 -1.25
C LEU A 479 7.60 -4.05 0.04
N ASP A 480 8.17 -3.23 0.91
CA ASP A 480 7.48 -2.73 2.09
C ASP A 480 6.39 -1.72 1.71
N ILE A 481 5.55 -1.37 2.68
CA ILE A 481 4.36 -0.57 2.42
C ILE A 481 4.68 0.86 2.01
N GLU A 482 5.77 1.42 2.52
CA GLU A 482 6.25 2.74 2.14
C GLU A 482 6.78 2.74 0.70
N ALA A 483 7.52 1.71 0.29
CA ALA A 483 7.96 1.53 -1.09
C ALA A 483 6.78 1.33 -2.05
N ARG A 484 5.74 0.59 -1.65
CA ARG A 484 4.51 0.45 -2.44
C ARG A 484 3.76 1.78 -2.56
N SER A 485 3.63 2.54 -1.47
CA SER A 485 3.03 3.88 -1.52
C SER A 485 3.79 4.80 -2.47
N LEU A 486 5.13 4.81 -2.41
CA LEU A 486 5.94 5.57 -3.38
C LEU A 486 5.82 5.05 -4.81
N LEU A 487 5.73 3.74 -5.01
CA LEU A 487 5.56 3.16 -6.35
C LEU A 487 4.23 3.60 -6.97
N ALA A 488 3.14 3.63 -6.19
CA ALA A 488 1.88 4.23 -6.62
C ALA A 488 2.03 5.72 -7.00
N CYS A 489 2.83 6.48 -6.26
CA CYS A 489 3.13 7.89 -6.59
C CYS A 489 4.02 8.01 -7.85
N VAL A 490 4.98 7.11 -8.07
CA VAL A 490 5.78 7.07 -9.31
C VAL A 490 4.90 6.80 -10.53
N HIS A 491 3.85 6.00 -10.38
CA HIS A 491 2.87 5.79 -11.44
C HIS A 491 2.11 7.08 -11.81
N SER A 492 2.03 8.09 -10.93
CA SER A 492 1.38 9.38 -11.25
C SER A 492 2.29 10.38 -11.98
N LEU A 493 3.52 10.03 -12.34
CA LEU A 493 4.51 10.96 -12.90
C LEU A 493 4.67 10.89 -14.43
N TRP A 494 3.79 10.20 -15.14
CA TRP A 494 3.76 10.15 -16.60
C TRP A 494 2.34 10.22 -17.13
#